data_AF-A0A022J9I2-F1
#
_entry.id   AF-A0A022J9I2-F1
#
_cell.length_a   1.000
_cell.length_b   1.000
_cell.length_c   1.000
_cell.angle_alpha   90.00
_cell.angle_beta   90.00
_cell.angle_gamma   90.00
#
_symmetry.space_group_name_H-M   'P 1'
#
loop_
_entity.id
_entity.type
_entity.pdbx_description
1 polymer ?
#
loop_
_entity_poly.entity_id
_entity_poly.type
_entity_poly.pdbx_seq_one_letter_code
_entity_poly.pdbx_strand_id
1 'polypeptide(L)'
;MAGLAQTTIQKINHWYERILPKWPAEVTPRNVLIFCVVALLCIGSVMVASASMPYAEYMHENPFHYVIRHGISIVAAGVVAYLTYRISLNTWFKNTFPLWLLTMVLLLAALVVGSEVNGSTRWIKIGGFTLQPTEVAKVMMAIFTADYVVRRAKEVRTHWKGLLRLSG
;
A
#
# COMPACT_ATOMS: atom_id res chain seq x y z
N MET A 1 20.07 36.32 24.78
CA MET A 1 18.96 35.32 24.81
C MET A 1 19.24 34.05 24.00
N ALA A 2 20.08 34.08 22.95
CA ALA A 2 20.42 32.88 22.16
C ALA A 2 21.22 31.79 22.94
N GLY A 3 22.10 32.18 23.86
CA GLY A 3 22.95 31.25 24.62
C GLY A 3 22.21 30.32 25.59
N LEU A 4 21.10 30.77 26.19
CA LEU A 4 20.27 29.94 27.09
C LEU A 4 19.45 28.90 26.30
N ALA A 5 19.06 29.21 25.06
CA ALA A 5 18.36 28.27 24.19
C ALA A 5 19.30 27.14 23.75
N GLN A 6 20.55 27.46 23.39
CA GLN A 6 21.54 26.46 22.99
C GLN A 6 21.93 25.50 24.12
N THR A 7 22.11 25.99 25.34
CA THR A 7 22.45 25.13 26.50
C THR A 7 21.29 24.20 26.88
N THR A 8 20.05 24.66 26.75
CA THR A 8 18.85 23.85 26.99
C THR A 8 18.72 22.73 25.94
N ILE A 9 18.93 23.05 24.66
CA ILE A 9 18.92 22.07 23.56
C ILE A 9 20.03 21.02 23.75
N GLN A 10 21.22 21.43 24.17
CA GLN A 10 22.33 20.51 24.42
C GLN A 10 22.06 19.55 25.57
N LYS A 11 21.48 20.01 26.68
CA LYS A 11 21.07 19.13 27.80
C LYS A 11 20.03 18.10 27.37
N ILE A 12 19.05 18.52 26.58
CA ILE A 12 17.99 17.63 26.06
C ILE A 12 18.61 16.56 25.16
N ASN A 13 19.45 16.93 24.20
CA ASN A 13 20.12 15.96 23.33
C ASN A 13 21.00 15.00 24.11
N HIS A 14 21.75 15.47 25.10
CA HIS A 14 22.60 14.62 25.92
C HIS A 14 21.80 13.63 26.78
N TRP A 15 20.65 14.06 27.31
CA TRP A 15 19.72 13.18 28.03
C TRP A 15 19.08 12.15 27.07
N TYR A 16 18.73 12.57 25.87
CA TYR A 16 18.16 11.73 24.82
C TYR A 16 19.12 10.60 24.39
N GLU A 17 20.38 10.93 24.11
CA GLU A 17 21.45 9.98 23.78
C GLU A 17 21.75 8.99 24.93
N ARG A 18 21.50 9.39 26.18
CA ARG A 18 21.72 8.53 27.36
C ARG A 18 20.64 7.47 27.53
N ILE A 19 19.42 7.79 27.11
CA ILE A 19 18.23 6.93 27.30
C ILE A 19 17.93 6.12 26.04
N LEU A 20 18.39 6.58 24.86
CA LEU A 20 18.18 5.87 23.61
C LEU A 20 18.95 4.55 23.60
N PRO A 21 18.28 3.40 23.48
CA PRO A 21 18.95 2.16 23.17
C PRO A 21 19.61 2.30 21.80
N LYS A 22 20.92 2.04 21.73
CA LYS A 22 21.66 1.99 20.46
C LYS A 22 21.26 0.73 19.72
N TRP A 23 20.27 0.85 18.84
CA TRP A 23 19.83 -0.27 18.01
C TRP A 23 20.99 -0.75 17.12
N PRO A 24 21.08 -2.07 16.87
CA PRO A 24 22.06 -2.58 15.92
C PRO A 24 21.82 -1.93 14.56
N ALA A 25 22.90 -1.58 13.84
CA ALA A 25 22.83 -0.93 12.53
C ALA A 25 22.05 -1.75 11.47
N GLU A 26 21.84 -3.04 11.73
CA GLU A 26 21.06 -3.96 10.90
C GLU A 26 19.55 -3.72 11.00
N VAL A 27 19.08 -3.10 12.08
CA VAL A 27 17.67 -2.77 12.33
C VAL A 27 17.32 -1.46 11.62
N THR A 28 17.32 -1.52 10.30
CA THR A 28 16.82 -0.42 9.48
C THR A 28 15.29 -0.50 9.39
N PRO A 29 14.56 0.64 9.29
CA PRO A 29 13.10 0.64 9.13
C PRO A 29 12.62 -0.24 7.96
N ARG A 30 13.41 -0.30 6.88
CA ARG A 30 13.17 -1.18 5.74
C ARG A 30 13.17 -2.66 6.15
N ASN A 31 14.20 -3.12 6.85
CA ASN A 31 14.33 -4.52 7.24
C ASN A 31 13.22 -4.92 8.22
N VAL A 32 12.87 -4.03 9.15
CA VAL A 32 11.75 -4.23 10.10
C VAL A 32 10.42 -4.36 9.35
N LEU A 33 10.14 -3.47 8.38
CA LEU A 33 8.91 -3.54 7.59
C LEU A 33 8.82 -4.83 6.78
N ILE A 34 9.90 -5.23 6.11
CA ILE A 34 9.96 -6.49 5.36
C ILE A 34 9.69 -7.67 6.30
N PHE A 35 10.32 -7.69 7.47
CA PHE A 35 10.10 -8.73 8.48
C PHE A 35 8.63 -8.79 8.92
N CYS A 36 8.01 -7.65 9.24
CA CYS A 36 6.59 -7.60 9.62
C CYS A 36 5.68 -8.11 8.51
N VAL A 37 5.93 -7.72 7.26
CA VAL A 37 5.15 -8.18 6.10
C VAL A 37 5.27 -9.69 5.91
N VAL A 38 6.48 -10.23 5.97
CA VAL A 38 6.72 -11.68 5.84
C VAL A 38 6.08 -12.45 6.99
N ALA A 39 6.22 -11.96 8.23
CA ALA A 39 5.59 -12.58 9.39
C ALA A 39 4.06 -12.62 9.27
N LEU A 40 3.44 -11.50 8.87
CA LEU A 40 2.00 -11.42 8.64
C LEU A 40 1.55 -12.33 7.49
N LEU A 41 2.33 -12.44 6.41
CA LEU A 41 2.05 -13.36 5.31
C LEU A 41 2.11 -14.82 5.76
N CYS A 42 3.10 -15.21 6.56
CA CYS A 42 3.20 -16.57 7.11
C CYS A 42 2.01 -16.90 8.00
N ILE A 43 1.67 -16.02 8.95
CA ILE A 43 0.53 -16.21 9.87
C ILE A 43 -0.77 -16.27 9.07
N GLY A 44 -0.98 -15.33 8.13
CA GLY A 44 -2.15 -15.29 7.27
C GLY A 44 -2.28 -16.56 6.41
N SER A 45 -1.18 -17.06 5.87
CA SER A 45 -1.19 -18.30 5.08
C SER A 45 -1.63 -19.51 5.90
N VAL A 46 -1.15 -19.62 7.14
CA VAL A 46 -1.58 -20.67 8.08
C VAL A 46 -3.07 -20.54 8.40
N MET A 47 -3.56 -19.32 8.63
CA MET A 47 -4.99 -19.07 8.89
C MET A 47 -5.86 -19.45 7.68
N VAL A 48 -5.45 -19.09 6.46
CA VAL A 48 -6.16 -19.45 5.22
C VAL A 48 -6.20 -20.97 5.08
N ALA A 49 -5.09 -21.66 5.29
CA ALA A 49 -5.04 -23.11 5.20
C ALA A 49 -5.98 -23.76 6.24
N SER A 50 -5.92 -23.32 7.50
CA SER A 50 -6.77 -23.84 8.58
C SER A 50 -8.27 -23.66 8.30
N ALA A 51 -8.69 -22.46 7.88
CA ALA A 51 -10.11 -22.16 7.67
C ALA A 51 -10.68 -22.75 6.37
N SER A 52 -9.85 -22.89 5.32
CA SER A 52 -10.33 -23.27 3.99
C SER A 52 -10.22 -24.77 3.67
N MET A 53 -9.34 -25.53 4.35
CA MET A 53 -9.17 -26.97 4.09
C MET A 53 -10.45 -27.79 4.34
N PRO A 54 -11.15 -27.67 5.49
CA PRO A 54 -12.39 -28.43 5.72
C PRO A 54 -13.50 -28.08 4.73
N TYR A 55 -13.54 -26.80 4.33
CA TYR A 55 -14.51 -26.31 3.36
C TYR A 55 -14.20 -26.79 1.92
N ALA A 56 -12.92 -26.84 1.56
CA ALA A 56 -12.47 -27.33 0.25
C ALA A 56 -12.65 -28.85 0.10
N GLU A 57 -12.43 -29.60 1.16
CA GLU A 57 -12.66 -31.04 1.20
C GLU A 57 -14.14 -31.38 0.92
N TYR A 58 -15.06 -30.59 1.48
CA TYR A 58 -16.50 -30.76 1.27
C TYR A 58 -16.98 -30.37 -0.14
N MET A 59 -16.43 -29.29 -0.73
CA MET A 59 -16.95 -28.74 -2.00
C MET A 59 -16.16 -29.13 -3.26
N HIS A 60 -14.86 -29.42 -3.14
CA HIS A 60 -13.96 -29.59 -4.27
C HIS A 60 -13.18 -30.92 -4.23
N GLU A 61 -13.45 -31.78 -3.25
CA GLU A 61 -12.76 -33.07 -3.00
C GLU A 61 -11.23 -32.96 -2.89
N ASN A 62 -10.72 -31.73 -2.73
CA ASN A 62 -9.30 -31.43 -2.62
C ASN A 62 -9.07 -30.34 -1.56
N PRO A 63 -8.55 -30.71 -0.37
CA PRO A 63 -8.31 -29.78 0.73
C PRO A 63 -7.39 -28.61 0.36
N PHE A 64 -6.47 -28.81 -0.60
CA PHE A 64 -5.46 -27.82 -0.95
C PHE A 64 -5.90 -26.83 -2.03
N HIS A 65 -7.13 -26.92 -2.56
CA HIS A 65 -7.58 -26.07 -3.66
C HIS A 65 -7.41 -24.56 -3.38
N TYR A 66 -7.89 -24.09 -2.23
CA TYR A 66 -7.78 -22.67 -1.85
C TYR A 66 -6.37 -22.30 -1.40
N VAL A 67 -5.62 -23.23 -0.80
CA VAL A 67 -4.24 -23.00 -0.36
C VAL A 67 -3.31 -22.80 -1.55
N ILE A 68 -3.45 -23.62 -2.60
CA ILE A 68 -2.68 -23.51 -3.84
C ILE A 68 -2.99 -22.17 -4.53
N ARG A 69 -4.28 -21.80 -4.64
CA ARG A 69 -4.67 -20.49 -5.18
C ARG A 69 -4.12 -19.32 -4.38
N HIS A 70 -4.13 -19.41 -3.06
CA HIS A 70 -3.52 -18.41 -2.19
C HIS A 70 -2.01 -18.30 -2.42
N GLY A 71 -1.30 -19.44 -2.51
CA GLY A 71 0.13 -19.47 -2.84
C GLY A 71 0.45 -18.82 -4.20
N ILE A 72 -0.32 -19.14 -5.24
CA ILE A 72 -0.17 -18.52 -6.57
C ILE A 72 -0.39 -17.00 -6.47
N SER A 73 -1.38 -16.55 -5.70
CA SER A 73 -1.66 -15.12 -5.51
C SER A 73 -0.53 -14.39 -4.78
N ILE A 74 0.11 -15.02 -3.78
CA ILE A 74 1.26 -14.46 -3.07
C ILE A 74 2.46 -14.31 -4.02
N VAL A 75 2.74 -15.34 -4.84
CA VAL A 75 3.84 -15.27 -5.82
C VAL A 75 3.57 -14.19 -6.86
N ALA A 76 2.35 -14.12 -7.40
CA ALA A 76 1.96 -13.08 -8.36
C ALA A 76 2.09 -11.68 -7.74
N ALA A 77 1.63 -11.48 -6.50
CA ALA A 77 1.79 -10.22 -5.78
C ALA A 77 3.27 -9.86 -5.55
N GLY A 78 4.11 -10.84 -5.21
CA GLY A 78 5.56 -10.68 -5.07
C GLY A 78 6.24 -10.23 -6.37
N VAL A 79 5.86 -10.82 -7.51
CA VAL A 79 6.34 -10.39 -8.83
C VAL A 79 5.92 -8.95 -9.13
N VAL A 80 4.65 -8.59 -8.92
CA VAL A 80 4.16 -7.23 -9.13
C VAL A 80 4.86 -6.23 -8.22
N ALA A 81 5.10 -6.58 -6.95
CA ALA A 81 5.83 -5.76 -6.00
C ALA A 81 7.28 -5.53 -6.45
N TYR A 82 7.96 -6.59 -6.92
CA TYR A 82 9.32 -6.49 -7.45
C TYR A 82 9.38 -5.59 -8.70
N LEU A 83 8.47 -5.80 -9.67
CA LEU A 83 8.40 -4.97 -10.88
C LEU A 83 8.15 -3.50 -10.53
N THR A 84 7.24 -3.24 -9.58
CA THR A 84 6.93 -1.89 -9.11
C THR A 84 8.14 -1.23 -8.43
N TYR A 85 8.87 -1.99 -7.61
CA TYR A 85 10.10 -1.53 -6.96
C TYR A 85 11.21 -1.12 -7.96
N ARG A 86 11.26 -1.77 -9.12
CA ARG A 86 12.23 -1.43 -10.18
C ARG A 86 11.94 -0.11 -10.88
N ILE A 87 10.70 0.39 -10.81
CA ILE A 87 10.29 1.64 -11.45
C ILE A 87 10.61 2.81 -10.51
N SER A 88 11.39 3.78 -11.00
CA SER A 88 11.76 4.96 -10.21
C SER A 88 10.55 5.82 -9.87
N LEU A 89 10.48 6.33 -8.64
CA LEU A 89 9.41 7.22 -8.17
C LEU A 89 9.20 8.44 -9.08
N ASN A 90 10.27 8.95 -9.69
CA ASN A 90 10.18 10.08 -10.62
C ASN A 90 9.31 9.75 -11.85
N THR A 91 9.33 8.50 -12.32
CA THR A 91 8.49 8.06 -13.44
C THR A 91 7.01 8.07 -13.06
N TRP A 92 6.69 7.65 -11.84
CA TRP A 92 5.33 7.70 -11.30
C TRP A 92 4.81 9.14 -11.23
N PHE A 93 5.62 10.06 -10.69
CA PHE A 93 5.24 11.48 -10.55
C PHE A 93 5.13 12.22 -11.88
N LYS A 94 5.93 11.86 -12.90
CA LYS A 94 5.81 12.43 -14.25
C LYS A 94 4.54 11.96 -14.95
N ASN A 95 4.10 10.75 -14.67
CA ASN A 95 2.96 10.12 -15.34
C ASN A 95 1.68 10.14 -14.49
N THR A 96 1.60 11.00 -13.47
CA THR A 96 0.46 11.07 -12.54
C THR A 96 -0.87 11.28 -13.26
N PHE A 97 -0.95 12.22 -14.20
CA PHE A 97 -2.19 12.52 -14.93
C PHE A 97 -2.71 11.35 -15.78
N PRO A 98 -1.91 10.72 -16.67
CA PRO A 98 -2.39 9.56 -17.43
C PRO A 98 -2.72 8.35 -16.54
N LEU A 99 -1.98 8.13 -15.44
CA LEU A 99 -2.30 7.07 -14.47
C LEU A 99 -3.63 7.33 -13.74
N TRP A 100 -3.92 8.57 -13.41
CA TRP A 100 -5.19 8.95 -12.81
C TRP A 100 -6.36 8.76 -13.78
N LEU A 101 -6.19 9.17 -15.04
CA LEU A 101 -7.20 8.95 -16.09
C LEU A 101 -7.45 7.46 -16.31
N LEU A 102 -6.38 6.65 -16.41
CA LEU A 102 -6.48 5.19 -16.51
C LEU A 102 -7.26 4.59 -15.33
N THR A 103 -7.02 5.10 -14.11
CA THR A 103 -7.74 4.66 -12.91
C THR A 103 -9.23 4.98 -12.99
N MET A 104 -9.60 6.20 -13.44
CA MET A 104 -11.00 6.57 -13.63
C MET A 104 -11.68 5.68 -14.68
N VAL A 105 -11.02 5.43 -15.81
CA VAL A 105 -11.51 4.51 -16.84
C VAL A 105 -11.69 3.10 -16.27
N LEU A 106 -10.73 2.61 -15.47
CA LEU A 106 -10.81 1.28 -14.86
C LEU A 106 -11.97 1.18 -13.86
N LEU A 107 -12.25 2.24 -13.09
CA LEU A 107 -13.40 2.30 -12.18
C LEU A 107 -14.73 2.31 -12.95
N LEU A 108 -14.83 3.06 -14.04
CA LEU A 108 -16.01 3.06 -14.91
C LEU A 108 -16.20 1.69 -15.58
N ALA A 109 -15.11 1.06 -16.04
CA ALA A 109 -15.14 -0.29 -16.60
C ALA A 109 -15.61 -1.31 -15.57
N ALA A 110 -15.26 -1.13 -14.29
CA ALA A 110 -15.76 -1.96 -13.19
C ALA A 110 -17.28 -1.91 -13.06
N LEU A 111 -17.89 -0.76 -13.34
CA LEU A 111 -19.34 -0.58 -13.21
C LEU A 111 -20.11 -1.26 -14.35
N VAL A 112 -19.52 -1.30 -15.56
CA VAL A 112 -20.14 -1.87 -16.77
C VAL A 112 -19.87 -3.37 -16.89
N VAL A 113 -18.64 -3.81 -16.57
CA VAL A 113 -18.15 -5.18 -16.81
C VAL A 113 -17.95 -5.94 -15.48
N GLY A 114 -18.18 -5.29 -14.35
CA GLY A 114 -17.99 -5.90 -13.03
C GLY A 114 -18.95 -7.06 -12.82
N SER A 115 -18.40 -8.21 -12.45
CA SER A 115 -19.20 -9.33 -11.97
C SER A 115 -19.84 -8.97 -10.63
N GLU A 116 -21.13 -9.24 -10.51
CA GLU A 116 -21.85 -9.09 -9.25
C GLU A 116 -21.41 -10.19 -8.27
N VAL A 117 -20.87 -9.77 -7.13
CA VAL A 117 -20.54 -10.67 -6.01
C VAL A 117 -21.17 -10.08 -4.76
N ASN A 118 -22.04 -10.85 -4.09
CA ASN A 118 -22.81 -10.41 -2.91
C ASN A 118 -23.60 -9.10 -3.12
N GLY A 119 -24.27 -8.94 -4.27
CA GLY A 119 -25.09 -7.76 -4.56
C GLY A 119 -24.32 -6.52 -5.02
N SER A 120 -23.03 -6.66 -5.37
CA SER A 120 -22.21 -5.52 -5.78
C SER A 120 -21.27 -5.81 -6.96
N THR A 121 -21.33 -4.96 -7.99
CA THR A 121 -20.52 -5.01 -9.21
C THR A 121 -19.18 -4.28 -9.03
N ARG A 122 -18.30 -4.84 -8.20
CA ARG A 122 -16.98 -4.22 -7.86
C ARG A 122 -15.77 -4.99 -8.39
N TRP A 123 -15.99 -6.20 -8.91
CA TRP A 123 -14.92 -7.14 -9.23
C TRP A 123 -14.87 -7.40 -10.73
N ILE A 124 -13.70 -7.20 -11.34
CA ILE A 124 -13.46 -7.56 -12.74
C ILE A 124 -12.76 -8.91 -12.74
N LYS A 125 -13.42 -9.93 -13.31
CA LYS A 125 -12.83 -11.27 -13.49
C LYS A 125 -12.02 -11.28 -14.78
N ILE A 126 -10.72 -11.55 -14.69
CA ILE A 126 -9.81 -11.62 -15.84
C ILE A 126 -8.99 -12.91 -15.72
N GLY A 127 -9.20 -13.86 -16.63
CA GLY A 127 -8.34 -15.04 -16.79
C GLY A 127 -8.12 -15.88 -15.52
N GLY A 128 -9.11 -15.98 -14.65
CA GLY A 128 -9.02 -16.73 -13.38
C GLY A 128 -8.57 -15.89 -12.17
N PHE A 129 -8.18 -14.63 -12.37
CA PHE A 129 -7.95 -13.67 -11.30
C PHE A 129 -9.12 -12.70 -11.17
N THR A 130 -9.31 -12.18 -9.97
CA THR A 130 -10.26 -11.11 -9.68
C THR A 130 -9.48 -9.85 -9.35
N LEU A 131 -9.60 -8.84 -10.20
CA LEU A 131 -9.02 -7.53 -9.96
C LEU A 131 -10.09 -6.62 -9.37
N GLN A 132 -9.75 -5.94 -8.28
CA GLN A 132 -10.59 -4.92 -7.67
C GLN A 132 -10.06 -3.53 -8.04
N PRO A 133 -10.73 -2.79 -8.94
CA PRO A 133 -10.27 -1.48 -9.40
C PRO A 133 -10.07 -0.45 -8.28
N THR A 134 -10.80 -0.58 -7.17
CA THR A 134 -10.65 0.30 -6.00
C THR A 134 -9.30 0.16 -5.31
N GLU A 135 -8.65 -1.01 -5.39
CA GLU A 135 -7.30 -1.20 -4.83
C GLU A 135 -6.26 -0.39 -5.62
N VAL A 136 -6.34 -0.42 -6.95
CA VAL A 136 -5.52 0.42 -7.83
C VAL A 136 -5.80 1.90 -7.56
N ALA A 137 -7.07 2.26 -7.40
CA ALA A 137 -7.47 3.64 -7.14
C ALA A 137 -6.88 4.21 -5.84
N LYS A 138 -6.79 3.43 -4.76
CA LYS A 138 -6.17 3.87 -3.50
C LYS A 138 -4.70 4.24 -3.67
N VAL A 139 -3.93 3.41 -4.38
CA VAL A 139 -2.50 3.67 -4.63
C VAL A 139 -2.34 4.91 -5.49
N MET A 140 -3.12 5.04 -6.56
CA MET A 140 -3.04 6.18 -7.47
C MET A 140 -3.49 7.48 -6.82
N MET A 141 -4.49 7.43 -5.95
CA MET A 141 -4.93 8.57 -5.15
C MET A 141 -3.83 9.07 -4.21
N ALA A 142 -3.08 8.15 -3.58
CA ALA A 142 -1.95 8.51 -2.73
C ALA A 142 -0.83 9.21 -3.53
N ILE A 143 -0.49 8.68 -4.71
CA ILE A 143 0.52 9.27 -5.60
C ILE A 143 0.07 10.65 -6.10
N PHE A 144 -1.18 10.76 -6.58
CA PHE A 144 -1.75 12.03 -7.05
C PHE A 144 -1.76 13.10 -5.96
N THR A 145 -2.21 12.72 -4.76
CA THR A 145 -2.24 13.63 -3.61
C THR A 145 -0.84 14.09 -3.24
N ALA A 146 0.15 13.18 -3.23
CA ALA A 146 1.54 13.53 -2.97
C ALA A 146 2.10 14.50 -4.03
N ASP A 147 1.88 14.22 -5.33
CA ASP A 147 2.32 15.08 -6.44
C ASP A 147 1.72 16.49 -6.33
N TYR A 148 0.40 16.57 -6.07
CA TYR A 148 -0.32 17.82 -5.90
C TYR A 148 0.27 18.65 -4.77
N VAL A 149 0.46 18.04 -3.60
CA VAL A 149 0.99 18.72 -2.40
C VAL A 149 2.41 19.21 -2.64
N VAL A 150 3.25 18.45 -3.34
CA VAL A 150 4.62 18.88 -3.69
C VAL A 150 4.60 20.07 -4.64
N ARG A 151 3.79 20.05 -5.70
CA ARG A 151 3.70 21.15 -6.68
C ARG A 151 3.11 22.43 -6.10
N ARG A 152 2.16 22.30 -5.16
CA ARG A 152 1.48 23.43 -4.50
C ARG A 152 1.90 23.63 -3.05
N ALA A 153 3.10 23.17 -2.67
CA ALA A 153 3.57 23.20 -1.28
C ALA A 153 3.48 24.59 -0.64
N LYS A 154 3.75 25.65 -1.40
CA LYS A 154 3.67 27.05 -0.92
C LYS A 154 2.23 27.50 -0.64
N GLU A 155 1.27 27.10 -1.47
CA GLU A 155 -0.16 27.42 -1.28
C GLU A 155 -0.77 26.61 -0.15
N VAL A 156 -0.49 25.29 -0.10
CA VAL A 156 -0.99 24.38 0.94
C VAL A 156 -0.48 24.79 2.33
N ARG A 157 0.77 25.24 2.42
CA ARG A 157 1.37 25.66 3.70
C ARG A 157 0.87 27.02 4.19
N THR A 158 0.36 27.88 3.31
CA THR A 158 -0.08 29.24 3.68
C THR A 158 -1.57 29.36 3.90
N HIS A 159 -2.40 28.57 3.20
CA HIS A 159 -3.86 28.67 3.33
C HIS A 159 -4.54 27.29 3.22
N TRP A 160 -5.43 26.96 4.17
CA TRP A 160 -6.28 25.76 4.09
C TRP A 160 -7.15 25.68 2.83
N LYS A 161 -7.42 26.83 2.19
CA LYS A 161 -8.09 26.87 0.87
C LYS A 161 -7.29 26.20 -0.26
N GLY A 162 -5.97 26.04 -0.11
CA GLY A 162 -5.14 25.28 -1.04
C GLY A 162 -5.43 23.77 -1.04
N LEU A 163 -5.94 23.25 0.08
CA LEU A 163 -6.42 21.86 0.21
C LEU A 163 -7.85 21.71 -0.34
N LEU A 164 -8.72 22.70 -0.17
CA LEU A 164 -10.10 22.65 -0.71
C LEU A 164 -10.17 22.61 -2.24
N ARG A 165 -9.14 23.10 -2.95
CA ARG A 165 -9.00 22.97 -4.41
C ARG A 165 -8.52 21.59 -4.87
N LEU A 166 -8.25 20.67 -3.95
CA LEU A 166 -7.97 19.27 -4.27
C LEU A 166 -9.26 18.50 -4.59
N SER A 167 -10.41 18.96 -4.08
CA SER A 167 -11.72 18.33 -4.29
C SER A 167 -12.55 18.93 -5.45
N GLY A 168 -12.06 19.98 -6.12
CA GLY A 168 -12.79 20.69 -7.18
C GLY A 168 -11.95 21.71 -7.92
#